data_AF-A0A0X8G8C2-F1
#
_entry.id   AF-A0A0X8G8C2-F1
#
_cell.length_a   1.000
_cell.length_b   1.000
_cell.length_c   1.000
_cell.angle_alpha   90.00
_cell.angle_beta   90.00
_cell.angle_gamma   90.00
#
_symmetry.space_group_name_H-M   'P 1'
#
loop_
_entity.id
_entity.type
_entity.pdbx_description
1 polymer ?
#
loop_
_entity_poly.entity_id
_entity_poly.type
_entity_poly.pdbx_seq_one_letter_code
_entity_poly.pdbx_strand_id
1 'polypeptide(L)'
;MVIAISSNLFNLLTMEKLRLVKVWIFLVLLTISSALVSYNFPHYEYIITIIIGLTIVKFLGISFFFMELRKANSFWKIAVIIYLLLFSTIVTLIV
;
A
#
# COMPACT_ATOMS: atom_id res chain seq x y z
N MET A 1 6.62 -26.44 30.05
CA MET A 1 7.15 -25.15 29.54
C MET A 1 7.11 -25.05 28.02
N VAL A 2 7.57 -26.06 27.26
CA VAL A 2 7.62 -26.06 25.78
C VAL A 2 6.25 -25.83 25.10
N ILE A 3 5.18 -26.44 25.64
CA ILE A 3 3.82 -26.33 25.07
C ILE A 3 3.28 -24.88 25.15
N ALA A 4 3.60 -24.16 26.22
CA ALA A 4 3.18 -22.76 26.40
C ALA A 4 3.92 -21.81 25.44
N ILE A 5 5.17 -22.12 25.08
CA ILE A 5 5.92 -21.32 24.10
C ILE A 5 5.34 -21.54 22.70
N SER A 6 5.02 -22.80 22.35
CA SER A 6 4.42 -23.15 21.06
C SER A 6 3.05 -22.50 20.84
N SER A 7 2.19 -22.47 21.85
CA SER A 7 0.85 -21.89 21.72
C SER A 7 0.89 -20.35 21.58
N ASN A 8 1.74 -19.68 22.36
CA ASN A 8 1.92 -18.23 22.26
C ASN A 8 2.53 -17.80 20.92
N LEU A 9 3.53 -18.55 20.41
CA LEU A 9 4.12 -18.30 19.10
C LEU A 9 3.09 -18.48 17.96
N PHE A 10 2.29 -19.54 18.01
CA PHE A 10 1.26 -19.80 17.00
C PHE A 10 0.18 -18.71 17.00
N ASN A 11 -0.25 -18.26 18.17
CA ASN A 11 -1.20 -17.15 18.29
C ASN A 11 -0.62 -15.83 17.74
N LEU A 12 0.66 -15.52 18.03
CA LEU A 12 1.35 -14.34 17.48
C LEU A 12 1.37 -14.36 15.94
N LEU A 13 1.76 -15.49 15.35
CA LEU A 13 1.84 -15.66 13.89
C LEU A 13 0.45 -15.52 13.23
N THR A 14 -0.59 -16.05 13.87
CA THR A 14 -1.97 -15.97 13.38
C THR A 14 -2.47 -14.52 13.34
N MET A 15 -2.13 -13.72 14.36
CA MET A 15 -2.53 -12.31 14.45
C MET A 15 -1.88 -11.41 13.40
N GLU A 16 -0.59 -11.61 13.09
CA GLU A 16 0.09 -10.86 12.03
C GLU A 16 -0.42 -11.24 10.63
N LYS A 17 -0.67 -12.54 10.38
CA LYS A 17 -1.25 -13.01 9.11
C LYS A 17 -2.62 -12.37 8.82
N LEU A 18 -3.48 -12.25 9.82
CA LEU A 18 -4.79 -11.61 9.67
C LEU A 18 -4.70 -10.13 9.26
N ARG A 19 -3.72 -9.40 9.81
CA ARG A 19 -3.47 -7.99 9.46
C ARG A 19 -3.03 -7.86 8.01
N LEU A 20 -2.09 -8.70 7.57
CA LEU A 20 -1.57 -8.69 6.20
C LEU A 20 -2.65 -9.05 5.17
N VAL A 21 -3.50 -10.05 5.46
CA VAL A 21 -4.60 -10.46 4.57
C VAL A 21 -5.60 -9.32 4.35
N LYS A 22 -5.90 -8.52 5.39
CA LYS A 22 -6.83 -7.40 5.29
C LYS A 22 -6.33 -6.30 4.34
N VAL A 23 -5.03 -5.99 4.43
CA VAL A 23 -4.37 -5.00 3.55
C VAL A 23 -4.27 -5.54 2.13
N TRP A 24 -3.97 -6.84 1.99
CA TRP A 24 -3.91 -7.49 0.70
C TRP A 24 -5.25 -7.42 -0.05
N ILE A 25 -6.36 -7.71 0.64
CA ILE A 25 -7.71 -7.55 0.07
C ILE A 25 -7.97 -6.10 -0.37
N PHE A 26 -7.58 -5.12 0.44
CA PHE A 26 -7.70 -3.71 0.08
C PHE A 26 -6.90 -3.35 -1.19
N LEU A 27 -5.67 -3.87 -1.33
CA LEU A 27 -4.84 -3.66 -2.52
C LEU A 27 -5.42 -4.32 -3.78
N VAL A 28 -6.00 -5.52 -3.65
CA VAL A 28 -6.69 -6.20 -4.75
C VAL A 28 -7.89 -5.39 -5.22
N LEU A 29 -8.71 -4.88 -4.28
CA LEU A 29 -9.83 -4.00 -4.62
C LEU A 29 -9.36 -2.75 -5.37
N LEU A 30 -8.29 -2.09 -4.89
CA LEU A 30 -7.71 -0.94 -5.61
C LEU A 30 -7.23 -1.30 -7.02
N THR A 31 -6.78 -2.54 -7.24
CA THR A 31 -6.34 -3.01 -8.57
C THR A 31 -7.52 -3.21 -9.51
N ILE A 32 -8.61 -3.79 -9.02
CA ILE A 32 -9.84 -3.94 -9.78
C ILE A 32 -10.40 -2.54 -10.12
N SER A 33 -10.40 -1.61 -9.16
CA SER A 33 -10.81 -0.22 -9.42
C SER A 33 -9.96 0.45 -10.51
N SER A 34 -8.63 0.30 -10.51
CA SER A 34 -7.80 0.85 -11.59
C SER A 34 -8.13 0.26 -12.97
N ALA A 35 -8.40 -1.04 -13.03
CA ALA A 35 -8.78 -1.71 -14.28
C ALA A 35 -10.14 -1.22 -14.79
N LEU A 36 -11.12 -1.05 -13.90
CA LEU A 36 -12.45 -0.53 -14.25
C LEU A 36 -12.38 0.92 -14.74
N VAL A 37 -11.56 1.77 -14.10
CA VAL A 37 -11.37 3.16 -14.53
C VAL A 37 -10.76 3.20 -15.94
N SER A 38 -9.74 2.38 -16.21
CA SER A 38 -9.11 2.31 -17.53
C SER A 38 -10.05 1.79 -18.62
N TYR A 39 -11.04 0.97 -18.27
CA TYR A 39 -11.99 0.42 -19.24
C TYR A 39 -13.16 1.36 -19.54
N ASN A 40 -13.70 2.05 -18.53
CA ASN A 40 -14.92 2.85 -18.66
C ASN A 40 -14.67 4.31 -19.08
N PHE A 41 -13.47 4.84 -18.84
CA PHE A 41 -13.11 6.19 -19.23
C PHE A 41 -12.08 6.09 -20.37
N PRO A 42 -12.39 6.54 -21.60
CA PRO A 42 -11.44 6.56 -22.71
C PRO A 42 -10.73 7.92 -22.87
N HIS A 43 -11.11 8.96 -22.11
CA HIS A 43 -10.44 10.26 -22.14
C HIS A 43 -9.09 10.21 -21.41
N TYR A 44 -8.02 10.18 -22.20
CA TYR A 44 -6.64 9.95 -21.78
C TYR A 44 -6.17 10.86 -20.63
N GLU A 45 -6.51 12.15 -20.67
CA GLU A 45 -6.01 13.15 -19.71
C GLU A 45 -6.48 12.90 -18.27
N TYR A 46 -7.77 12.56 -18.09
CA TYR A 46 -8.34 12.32 -16.76
C TYR A 46 -7.94 10.95 -16.19
N ILE A 47 -7.80 9.94 -17.04
CA ILE A 47 -7.41 8.58 -16.64
C ILE A 47 -6.04 8.58 -16.01
N ILE A 48 -5.07 9.26 -16.63
CA ILE A 48 -3.69 9.35 -16.15
C ILE A 48 -3.66 9.88 -14.71
N THR A 49 -4.33 10.99 -14.46
CA THR A 49 -4.37 11.61 -13.13
C THR A 49 -4.99 10.68 -12.09
N ILE A 50 -6.07 9.98 -12.45
CA ILE A 50 -6.76 9.04 -11.55
C ILE A 50 -5.88 7.80 -11.26
N ILE A 51 -5.18 7.27 -12.27
CA ILE A 51 -4.29 6.11 -12.11
C ILE A 51 -3.07 6.47 -11.24
N ILE A 52 -2.49 7.65 -11.43
CA ILE A 52 -1.41 8.17 -10.59
C ILE A 52 -1.91 8.27 -9.14
N GLY A 53 -3.09 8.87 -8.91
CA GLY A 53 -3.72 8.93 -7.60
C GLY A 53 -3.92 7.54 -6.95
N LEU A 54 -4.45 6.57 -7.70
CA LEU A 54 -4.61 5.19 -7.22
C LEU A 54 -3.26 4.53 -6.89
N THR A 55 -2.22 4.83 -7.65
CA THR A 55 -0.88 4.28 -7.45
C THR A 55 -0.23 4.82 -6.17
N ILE A 56 -0.42 6.10 -5.87
CA ILE A 56 0.03 6.71 -4.61
C ILE A 56 -0.62 6.00 -3.42
N VAL A 57 -1.94 5.79 -3.47
CA VAL A 57 -2.68 5.11 -2.38
C VAL A 57 -2.21 3.65 -2.23
N LYS A 58 -1.99 2.93 -3.34
CA LYS A 58 -1.40 1.57 -3.31
C LYS A 58 -0.02 1.56 -2.66
N PHE A 59 0.86 2.49 -3.05
CA PHE A 59 2.22 2.57 -2.53
C PHE A 59 2.23 2.86 -1.02
N LEU A 60 1.35 3.74 -0.54
CA LEU A 60 1.17 3.98 0.90
C LEU A 60 0.69 2.72 1.62
N GLY A 61 -0.30 2.03 1.06
CA GLY A 61 -0.80 0.77 1.61
C GLY A 61 0.29 -0.29 1.75
N ILE A 62 1.13 -0.44 0.73
CA ILE A 62 2.25 -1.40 0.75
C ILE A 62 3.32 -0.96 1.75
N SER A 63 3.78 0.28 1.65
CA SER A 63 4.90 0.77 2.48
C SER A 63 4.55 0.79 3.98
N PHE A 64 3.35 1.25 4.36
CA PHE A 64 2.97 1.32 5.78
C PHE A 64 2.69 -0.04 6.42
N PHE A 65 2.10 -0.98 5.67
CA PHE A 65 1.64 -2.26 6.22
C PHE A 65 2.55 -3.45 5.92
N PHE A 66 3.16 -3.54 4.73
CA PHE A 66 4.07 -4.64 4.38
C PHE A 66 5.51 -4.34 4.77
N MET A 67 5.91 -3.07 4.72
CA MET A 67 7.27 -2.66 5.06
C MET A 67 7.44 -2.33 6.55
N GLU A 68 6.45 -2.66 7.38
CA GLU A 68 6.39 -2.35 8.83
C GLU A 68 6.81 -0.92 9.19
N LEU A 69 6.65 0.04 8.26
CA LEU A 69 7.02 1.44 8.51
C LEU A 69 6.30 2.00 9.73
N ARG A 70 5.14 1.43 10.13
CA ARG A 70 4.43 1.77 11.36
C ARG A 70 5.33 1.67 12.61
N LYS A 71 6.23 0.69 12.68
CA LYS A 71 7.15 0.44 13.81
C LYS A 71 8.51 1.13 13.63
N ALA A 72 8.79 1.65 12.43
CA ALA A 72 10.04 2.33 12.12
C ALA A 72 10.11 3.75 12.73
N ASN A 73 11.34 4.23 12.91
CA ASN A 73 11.63 5.59 13.35
C ASN A 73 10.94 6.62 12.44
N SER A 74 10.50 7.74 13.02
CA SER A 74 9.81 8.80 12.30
C SER A 74 10.58 9.32 11.08
N PHE A 75 11.92 9.23 11.12
CA PHE A 75 12.79 9.53 9.98
C PHE A 75 12.42 8.74 8.71
N TRP A 76 12.25 7.42 8.81
CA TRP A 76 11.93 6.57 7.66
C TRP A 76 10.52 6.81 7.13
N LYS A 77 9.57 7.07 8.02
CA LYS A 77 8.19 7.43 7.63
C LYS A 77 8.18 8.71 6.80
N ILE A 78 8.91 9.73 7.25
CA ILE A 78 9.01 11.03 6.57
C ILE A 78 9.74 10.86 5.23
N ALA A 79 10.85 10.14 5.20
CA ALA A 79 11.61 9.90 3.96
C ALA A 79 10.75 9.25 2.86
N VAL A 80 9.93 8.25 3.21
CA VAL A 80 9.05 7.57 2.26
C VAL A 80 7.93 8.50 1.76
N ILE A 81 7.36 9.34 2.63
CA ILE A 81 6.34 10.32 2.23
C ILE A 81 6.95 11.37 1.29
N ILE A 82 8.13 11.89 1.61
CA ILE A 82 8.84 12.87 0.76
C ILE A 82 9.16 12.26 -0.60
N TYR A 83 9.69 11.03 -0.63
CA TYR A 83 9.96 10.31 -1.86
C TYR A 83 8.69 10.18 -2.71
N LEU A 84 7.56 9.79 -2.10
CA LEU A 84 6.30 9.61 -2.82
C LEU A 84 5.77 10.93 -3.40
N LEU A 85 5.86 12.02 -2.65
CA LEU A 85 5.43 13.34 -3.13
C LEU A 85 6.30 13.83 -4.29
N LEU A 86 7.63 13.72 -4.17
CA LEU A 86 8.56 14.10 -5.23
C LEU A 86 8.36 13.25 -6.48
N PHE A 87 8.24 11.93 -6.32
CA PHE A 87 8.02 11.03 -7.45
C PHE A 87 6.71 11.35 -8.16
N SER A 88 5.62 11.55 -7.41
CA SER A 88 4.33 11.89 -8.00
C SER A 88 4.36 13.21 -8.74
N THR A 89 4.99 14.25 -8.19
CA THR A 89 5.04 15.57 -8.85
C THR A 89 5.86 15.54 -10.12
N ILE A 90 7.00 14.83 -10.11
CA ILE A 90 7.83 14.64 -11.30
C ILE A 90 7.06 13.90 -12.38
N VAL A 91 6.37 12.81 -12.03
CA VAL A 91 5.59 12.03 -13.00
C VAL A 91 4.46 12.87 -13.60
N THR A 92 3.72 13.64 -12.80
CA THR A 92 2.66 14.53 -13.31
C THR A 92 3.19 15.68 -14.17
N LEU A 93 4.45 16.10 -14.00
CA LEU A 93 5.06 17.11 -14.87
C LEU A 93 5.53 16.56 -16.22
N ILE A 94 5.89 15.28 -16.26
CA ILE A 94 6.39 14.61 -17.48
C ILE A 94 5.24 14.19 -18.40
N VAL A 95 4.14 13.74 -17.82
CA VAL A 95 2.97 13.23 -18.54
C VAL A 95 2.02 14.37 -18.87
#